data_AF-A0A954SVL9-F1
#
_entry.id   AF-A0A954SVL9-F1
#
_cell.length_a   1.000
_cell.length_b   1.000
_cell.length_c   1.000
_cell.angle_alpha   90.00
_cell.angle_beta   90.00
_cell.angle_gamma   90.00
#
_symmetry.space_group_name_H-M   'P 1'
#
loop_
_entity.id
_entity.type
_entity.pdbx_description
1 polymer ?
#
loop_
_entity_poly.entity_id
_entity_poly.type
_entity_poly.pdbx_seq_one_letter_code
_entity_poly.pdbx_strand_id
1 'polypeptide(L)' 'MGGPADKKLIRLLRQAEGYLELSMPQQALEALRKIEDPADQEFPFHLLRGMAHRDLKDYPQSLVYLEAAA' A
#
# COMPACT_ATOMS: atom_id res chain seq x y z
N MET A 1 1.79 -5.55 -22.00
CA MET A 1 0.79 -4.54 -22.38
C MET A 1 -0.15 -4.41 -21.20
N GLY A 2 -0.07 -3.32 -20.42
CA GLY A 2 -0.84 -3.17 -19.19
C GLY A 2 -2.31 -2.83 -19.46
N GLY A 3 -3.22 -3.64 -18.94
CA GLY A 3 -4.67 -3.43 -19.06
C GLY A 3 -5.18 -2.23 -18.25
N PRO A 4 -6.46 -1.88 -18.37
CA PRO A 4 -7.07 -0.81 -17.58
C PRO A 4 -7.03 -1.08 -16.06
N ALA A 5 -7.05 -2.35 -15.64
CA ALA A 5 -6.90 -2.77 -14.24
C ALA A 5 -5.50 -2.43 -13.70
N ASP A 6 -4.45 -2.78 -14.45
CA ASP A 6 -3.05 -2.50 -14.09
C ASP A 6 -2.80 -1.01 -13.91
N LYS A 7 -3.38 -0.17 -14.79
CA LYS A 7 -3.28 1.29 -14.66
C LYS A 7 -3.94 1.82 -13.39
N LYS A 8 -5.09 1.23 -12.99
CA LYS A 8 -5.79 1.59 -11.75
C LYS A 8 -4.95 1.17 -10.53
N LEU A 9 -4.41 -0.04 -10.54
CA LEU A 9 -3.51 -0.56 -9.50
C LEU A 9 -2.31 0.36 -9.28
N ILE A 10 -1.54 0.64 -10.33
CA ILE A 10 -0.35 1.51 -10.26
C ILE A 10 -0.72 2.90 -9.76
N ARG A 11 -1.86 3.45 -10.18
CA ARG A 11 -2.34 4.74 -9.68
C ARG A 11 -2.65 4.72 -8.18
N LEU A 12 -3.28 3.67 -7.67
CA LEU A 12 -3.61 3.54 -6.25
C LEU A 12 -2.36 3.39 -5.39
N LEU A 13 -1.37 2.62 -5.85
CA LEU A 13 -0.07 2.49 -5.18
C LEU A 13 0.65 3.84 -5.09
N ARG A 14 0.71 4.59 -6.20
CA ARG A 14 1.30 5.95 -6.20
C ARG A 14 0.56 6.93 -5.30
N GLN A 15 -0.76 6.82 -5.22
CA GLN A 15 -1.53 7.64 -4.28
C GLN A 15 -1.17 7.31 -2.83
N ALA A 16 -1.09 6.03 -2.49
CA ALA A 16 -0.74 5.59 -1.15
C ALA A 16 0.67 6.04 -0.75
N GLU A 17 1.64 5.90 -1.65
CA GLU A 17 3.00 6.41 -1.48
C GLU A 17 3.01 7.93 -1.21
N GLY A 18 2.36 8.72 -2.05
CA GLY A 18 2.26 10.17 -1.85
C GLY A 18 1.55 10.56 -0.54
N TYR A 19 0.54 9.79 -0.11
CA TYR A 19 -0.07 10.02 1.21
C TYR A 19 0.92 9.75 2.35
N LEU A 20 1.76 8.72 2.26
CA LEU A 20 2.79 8.46 3.27
C LEU A 20 3.87 9.55 3.30
N GLU A 21 4.31 10.04 2.14
CA GLU A 21 5.23 11.18 2.06
C GLU A 21 4.67 12.43 2.77
N LEU A 22 3.36 12.62 2.71
CA LEU A 22 2.64 13.70 3.38
C LEU A 22 2.24 13.39 4.83
N SER A 23 2.73 12.29 5.42
CA SER A 23 2.37 11.83 6.78
C SER A 23 0.86 11.65 6.99
N MET A 24 0.17 11.14 5.95
CA MET A 24 -1.27 10.85 5.94
C MET A 24 -1.54 9.34 5.87
N PRO A 25 -1.17 8.55 6.89
CA PRO A 25 -1.19 7.09 6.81
C PRO A 25 -2.61 6.49 6.70
N GLN A 26 -3.65 7.14 7.24
CA GLN A 26 -5.02 6.67 7.07
C GLN A 26 -5.47 6.75 5.60
N GLN A 27 -5.15 7.85 4.92
CA GLN A 27 -5.46 8.05 3.51
C GLN A 27 -4.70 7.06 2.62
N ALA A 28 -3.46 6.74 3.00
CA ALA A 28 -2.69 5.68 2.34
C ALA A 28 -3.41 4.33 2.43
N LEU A 29 -3.85 3.92 3.62
CA LEU A 29 -4.62 2.67 3.80
C LEU A 29 -5.95 2.67 3.03
N GLU A 30 -6.66 3.80 2.99
CA GLU A 30 -7.90 3.94 2.21
C GLU A 30 -7.68 3.82 0.70
N ALA A 31 -6.55 4.28 0.18
CA ALA A 31 -6.17 4.06 -1.21
C ALA A 31 -5.83 2.58 -1.47
N LEU A 32 -5.03 1.96 -0.59
CA LEU A 32 -4.62 0.56 -0.70
C LEU A 32 -5.81 -0.41 -0.58
N ARG A 33 -6.81 -0.10 0.24
CA ARG A 33 -8.04 -0.91 0.39
C ARG A 33 -8.83 -1.08 -0.90
N LYS A 34 -8.63 -0.20 -1.89
CA LYS A 34 -9.30 -0.27 -3.22
C LYS A 34 -8.61 -1.23 -4.18
N ILE A 35 -7.48 -1.81 -3.79
CA ILE A 35 -6.77 -2.85 -4.54
C ILE A 35 -7.30 -4.20 -4.06
N GLU A 36 -8.03 -4.88 -4.96
CA GLU A 36 -8.58 -6.22 -4.69
C GLU A 36 -7.56 -7.33 -4.97
N ASP A 37 -6.79 -7.16 -6.05
CA ASP A 37 -5.72 -8.06 -6.46
C ASP A 37 -4.47 -7.22 -6.81
N PRO A 38 -3.39 -7.35 -6.02
CA PRO A 38 -2.14 -6.66 -6.30
C PRO A 38 -1.34 -7.27 -7.47
N ALA A 39 -1.68 -8.47 -7.95
CA ALA A 39 -0.98 -9.15 -9.05
C ALA A 39 0.56 -9.07 -8.91
N ASP A 40 1.28 -8.61 -9.94
CA ASP A 40 2.75 -8.45 -9.90
C ASP A 40 3.24 -7.31 -8.99
N GLN A 41 2.37 -6.68 -8.20
CA GLN A 41 2.67 -5.57 -7.29
C GLN A 41 2.47 -5.95 -5.82
N GLU A 42 2.55 -7.23 -5.45
CA GLU A 42 2.44 -7.67 -4.05
C GLU A 42 3.46 -6.98 -3.14
N PHE A 43 4.73 -6.90 -3.57
CA PHE A 43 5.80 -6.24 -2.81
C PHE A 43 5.47 -4.78 -2.44
N PRO A 44 5.26 -3.86 -3.40
CA PRO A 44 4.97 -2.47 -3.05
C PRO A 44 3.63 -2.33 -2.32
N PHE A 45 2.64 -3.19 -2.61
CA PHE A 45 1.37 -3.18 -1.90
C PHE A 45 1.54 -3.49 -0.40
N HIS A 46 2.24 -4.57 -0.06
CA HIS A 46 2.47 -4.97 1.33
C HIS A 46 3.42 -4.02 2.05
N LEU A 47 4.48 -3.53 1.38
CA LEU A 47 5.40 -2.55 1.93
C LEU A 47 4.65 -1.28 2.38
N LEU A 48 3.82 -0.70 1.50
CA LEU A 48 3.08 0.53 1.79
C LEU A 48 2.07 0.33 2.93
N ARG A 49 1.41 -0.82 3.02
CA ARG A 49 0.54 -1.16 4.17
C ARG A 49 1.34 -1.22 5.47
N GLY A 50 2.48 -1.90 5.45
CA GLY A 50 3.36 -2.03 6.60
C GLY A 50 3.86 -0.68 7.10
N MET A 51 4.30 0.19 6.19
CA MET A 51 4.70 1.57 6.49
C MET A 51 3.53 2.39 7.06
N ALA A 52 2.35 2.31 6.48
CA ALA A 52 1.19 3.05 6.97
C ALA A 52 0.81 2.63 8.41
N HIS A 53 0.79 1.34 8.71
CA HIS A 53 0.55 0.86 10.08
C HIS A 53 1.67 1.26 11.04
N ARG A 54 2.94 1.27 10.59
CA ARG A 54 4.08 1.76 11.39
C ARG A 54 3.88 3.22 11.82
N ASP A 55 3.50 4.07 10.88
CA ASP A 55 3.34 5.51 11.11
C ASP A 55 2.11 5.80 11.98
N LEU A 56 1.10 4.91 11.96
CA LEU A 56 -0.02 4.88 12.91
C LEU A 56 0.35 4.34 14.30
N LYS A 57 1.59 3.87 14.48
CA LYS A 57 2.07 3.16 15.69
C LYS A 57 1.34 1.83 15.95
N ASP A 58 0.69 1.27 14.94
CA ASP A 58 0.12 -0.08 14.94
C ASP A 58 1.20 -1.09 14.54
N TYR A 59 2.19 -1.24 15.40
CA TYR A 59 3.34 -2.10 15.15
C TYR A 59 2.98 -3.57 14.92
N PRO A 60 1.98 -4.18 15.60
CA PRO A 60 1.58 -5.54 15.30
C PRO A 60 1.16 -5.75 13.84
N GLN A 61 0.30 -4.87 13.29
CA GLN A 61 -0.09 -4.97 11.88
C GLN A 61 1.05 -4.58 10.94
N SER A 62 1.88 -3.61 11.33
CA SER A 62 3.04 -3.20 10.54
C SER A 62 3.97 -4.38 10.26
N LEU A 63 4.31 -5.17 11.29
CA LEU A 63 5.16 -6.35 11.16
C LEU A 63 4.56 -7.36 10.18
N VAL A 64 3.27 -7.68 10.31
CA VAL A 64 2.57 -8.63 9.43
C VAL A 64 2.72 -8.23 7.95
N TYR A 65 2.51 -6.97 7.62
CA TYR A 65 2.60 -6.53 6.22
C TYR A 65 4.04 -6.34 5.74
N LEU A 66 4.98 -5.97 6.61
CA LEU A 66 6.39 -5.87 6.23
C LEU A 66 7.02 -7.25 5.99
N GLU A 67 6.62 -8.27 6.77
CA GLU A 67 7.03 -9.66 6.54
C GLU A 67 6.46 -10.21 5.22
N ALA A 68 5.21 -9.88 4.90
CA ALA A 68 4.61 -10.25 3.62
C ALA A 68 5.25 -9.55 2.41
N ALA A 69 6.04 -8.51 2.63
CA ALA A 69 6.79 -7.80 1.60
C ALA A 69 8.25 -8.28 1.46
N ALA A 70 8.68 -9.32 2.17
CA ALA A 70 10.05 -9.85 2.11
C ALA A 70 10.16 -11.05 1.14
#